data_AF-A0A2M8P6X4-F1
#
_entry.id   AF-A0A2M8P6X4-F1
#
_cell.length_a   1.000
_cell.length_b   1.000
_cell.length_c   1.000
_cell.angle_alpha   90.00
_cell.angle_beta   90.00
_cell.angle_gamma   90.00
#
_symmetry.space_group_name_H-M   'P 1'
#
loop_
_entity.id
_entity.type
_entity.pdbx_description
1 polymer ?
#
loop_
_entity_poly.entity_id
_entity_poly.type
_entity_poly.pdbx_seq_one_letter_code
_entity_poly.pdbx_strand_id
1 'polypeptide(L)'
;MKPIERRLFLDRFLKYVKFDTQSSEESDTYPSTMKQLELSRNMVEELKELGLQDVEITEHGYVFATLPSNVDHEVPTIGFIAHVDTSPEVSGANVNPQIVENYQGGDIVLKNDPSQVISFE
;
A
#
# COMPACT_ATOMS: atom_id res chain seq x y z
N MET A 1 14.61 22.42 1.21
CA MET A 1 13.70 21.25 1.16
C MET A 1 12.49 21.58 2.00
N LYS A 2 11.25 21.41 1.51
CA LYS A 2 10.06 21.58 2.36
C LYS A 2 10.07 20.47 3.43
N PRO A 3 9.63 20.73 4.67
CA PRO A 3 9.49 19.67 5.67
C PRO A 3 8.58 18.57 5.10
N ILE A 4 9.03 17.32 5.19
CA ILE A 4 8.23 16.18 4.84
C ILE A 4 7.16 16.03 5.92
N GLU A 5 5.90 16.26 5.58
CA GLU A 5 4.80 16.13 6.52
C GLU A 5 4.52 14.65 6.77
N ARG A 6 4.88 14.15 7.96
CA ARG A 6 4.58 12.77 8.41
C ARG A 6 3.14 12.37 8.11
N ARG A 7 2.22 13.32 8.26
CA ARG A 7 0.78 13.11 8.10
C ARG A 7 0.42 12.67 6.68
N LEU A 8 1.06 13.21 5.66
CA LEU A 8 0.80 12.86 4.25
C LEU A 8 1.00 11.37 3.98
N PHE A 9 2.13 10.81 4.46
CA PHE A 9 2.46 9.40 4.25
C PHE A 9 1.60 8.49 5.12
N LEU A 10 1.36 8.89 6.37
CA LEU A 10 0.54 8.12 7.29
C LEU A 10 -0.90 8.02 6.79
N ASP A 11 -1.50 9.10 6.29
CA ASP A 11 -2.87 9.07 5.78
C ASP A 11 -2.99 8.20 4.53
N ARG A 12 -2.02 8.26 3.61
CA ARG A 12 -1.98 7.37 2.44
C ARG A 12 -1.83 5.90 2.84
N PHE A 13 -0.91 5.60 3.76
CA PHE A 13 -0.73 4.24 4.27
C PHE A 13 -2.00 3.71 4.94
N LEU A 14 -2.61 4.51 5.83
CA LEU A 14 -3.85 4.15 6.54
C LEU A 14 -5.04 4.01 5.60
N LYS A 15 -5.06 4.72 4.47
CA LYS A 15 -6.04 4.52 3.40
C LYS A 15 -5.84 3.16 2.74
N TYR A 16 -4.61 2.81 2.36
CA TYR A 16 -4.32 1.56 1.63
C TYR A 16 -4.58 0.30 2.47
N VAL A 17 -4.22 0.30 3.75
CA VAL A 17 -4.46 -0.87 4.63
C VAL A 17 -5.94 -1.19 4.84
N LYS A 18 -6.86 -0.32 4.43
CA LYS A 18 -8.32 -0.55 4.51
C LYS A 18 -8.87 -1.32 3.32
N PHE A 19 -8.14 -1.39 2.21
CA PHE A 19 -8.53 -2.22 1.08
C PHE A 19 -8.22 -3.69 1.41
N ASP A 20 -9.19 -4.56 1.18
CA ASP A 20 -8.93 -6.00 1.26
C ASP A 20 -8.24 -6.44 -0.05
N THR A 21 -6.93 -6.69 0.04
CA THR A 21 -6.10 -7.09 -1.10
C THR A 21 -5.53 -8.49 -0.94
N GLN A 22 -6.00 -9.27 0.02
CA GLN A 22 -5.44 -10.58 0.32
C GLN A 22 -5.38 -11.49 -0.92
N SER A 23 -4.24 -12.14 -1.17
CA SER A 23 -4.06 -13.07 -2.27
C SER A 23 -4.68 -14.45 -2.01
N SER A 24 -4.67 -15.32 -3.02
CA SER A 24 -5.22 -16.67 -2.96
C SER A 24 -4.29 -17.62 -3.70
N GLU A 25 -3.74 -18.61 -3.01
CA GLU A 25 -2.85 -19.63 -3.59
C GLU A 25 -3.59 -20.62 -4.48
N GLU A 26 -4.92 -20.74 -4.32
CA GLU A 26 -5.78 -21.65 -5.09
C GLU A 26 -6.22 -21.06 -6.44
N SER A 27 -5.81 -19.83 -6.76
CA SER A 27 -6.28 -19.12 -7.95
C SER A 27 -5.41 -19.39 -9.17
N ASP A 28 -6.07 -19.66 -10.30
CA ASP A 28 -5.42 -19.78 -11.61
C ASP A 28 -5.44 -18.45 -12.41
N THR A 29 -5.88 -17.34 -11.79
CA THR A 29 -6.00 -16.03 -12.44
C THR A 29 -4.98 -15.02 -11.92
N TYR A 30 -4.74 -13.97 -12.72
CA TYR A 30 -3.93 -12.82 -12.31
C TYR A 30 -4.76 -11.53 -12.44
N PRO A 31 -4.97 -10.77 -11.35
CA PRO A 31 -4.56 -11.08 -9.98
C PRO A 31 -5.27 -12.33 -9.41
N SER A 32 -4.70 -12.91 -8.36
CA SER A 32 -5.26 -14.12 -7.74
C SER A 32 -6.62 -13.87 -7.11
N THR A 33 -6.91 -12.62 -6.71
CA THR A 33 -8.23 -12.19 -6.26
C THR A 33 -8.61 -10.86 -6.89
N MET A 34 -9.87 -10.73 -7.32
CA MET A 34 -10.34 -9.51 -7.99
C MET A 34 -10.39 -8.27 -7.09
N LYS A 35 -10.43 -8.47 -5.76
CA LYS A 35 -10.41 -7.40 -4.75
C LYS A 35 -9.10 -6.60 -4.75
N GLN A 36 -7.98 -7.19 -5.17
CA GLN A 36 -6.71 -6.47 -5.38
C GLN A 36 -6.86 -5.30 -6.37
N LEU A 37 -7.76 -5.43 -7.36
CA LEU A 37 -7.97 -4.38 -8.36
C LEU A 37 -8.60 -3.11 -7.79
N GLU A 38 -9.23 -3.16 -6.62
CA GLU A 38 -9.80 -1.95 -5.99
C GLU A 38 -8.69 -0.97 -5.59
N LEU A 39 -7.64 -1.46 -4.93
CA LEU A 39 -6.47 -0.65 -4.60
C LEU A 39 -5.74 -0.22 -5.88
N SER A 40 -5.52 -1.13 -6.83
CA SER A 40 -4.83 -0.80 -8.09
C SER A 40 -5.53 0.32 -8.87
N ARG A 41 -6.88 0.28 -8.98
CA ARG A 41 -7.65 1.34 -9.63
C ARG A 41 -7.58 2.65 -8.86
N ASN A 42 -7.60 2.60 -7.52
CA ASN A 42 -7.43 3.81 -6.73
C ASN A 42 -6.03 4.43 -6.94
N MET A 43 -4.98 3.61 -7.00
CA MET A 43 -3.62 4.07 -7.29
C MET A 43 -3.50 4.70 -8.68
N VAL A 44 -4.14 4.14 -9.70
CA VAL A 44 -4.15 4.75 -11.05
C VAL A 44 -4.66 6.19 -11.00
N GLU A 45 -5.76 6.45 -10.29
CA GLU A 45 -6.29 7.80 -10.17
C GLU A 45 -5.34 8.71 -9.36
N GLU A 46 -4.76 8.21 -8.26
CA GLU A 46 -3.78 8.99 -7.48
C GLU A 46 -2.52 9.31 -8.29
N LEU A 47 -2.02 8.39 -9.11
CA LEU A 47 -0.82 8.60 -9.95
C LEU A 47 -1.09 9.63 -11.05
N LYS A 48 -2.30 9.63 -11.65
CA LYS A 48 -2.74 10.68 -12.59
C LYS A 48 -2.85 12.03 -11.89
N GLU A 49 -3.44 12.09 -10.70
CA GLU A 49 -3.55 13.32 -9.91
C GLU A 49 -2.17 13.89 -9.52
N LEU A 50 -1.19 13.02 -9.29
CA LEU A 50 0.21 13.40 -9.06
C LEU A 50 0.94 13.89 -10.32
N GLY A 51 0.32 13.75 -11.50
CA GLY A 51 0.87 14.21 -12.78
C GLY A 51 1.88 13.26 -13.41
N LEU A 52 1.87 11.97 -13.04
CA LEU A 52 2.67 10.97 -13.75
C LEU A 52 2.08 10.71 -15.14
N GLN A 53 2.93 10.23 -16.04
CA GLN A 53 2.59 9.88 -17.42
C GLN A 53 2.47 8.36 -17.56
N ASP A 54 1.93 7.92 -18.71
CA ASP A 54 1.78 6.49 -19.05
C ASP A 54 1.09 5.68 -17.94
N VAL A 55 0.14 6.30 -17.22
CA VAL A 55 -0.53 5.67 -16.09
C VAL A 55 -1.56 4.67 -16.61
N GLU A 56 -1.29 3.39 -16.42
CA GLU A 56 -2.15 2.31 -16.89
C GLU A 56 -2.26 1.15 -15.89
N ILE A 57 -3.34 0.39 -16.04
CA ILE A 57 -3.51 -0.91 -15.41
C ILE A 57 -3.63 -1.96 -16.52
N THR A 58 -2.77 -2.96 -16.48
CA THR A 58 -2.78 -4.07 -17.45
C THR A 58 -3.96 -5.01 -17.20
N GLU A 59 -4.23 -5.90 -18.16
CA GLU A 59 -5.27 -6.93 -18.02
C GLU A 59 -5.03 -7.87 -16.82
N HIS A 60 -3.78 -8.01 -16.38
CA HIS A 60 -3.38 -8.83 -15.24
C HIS A 60 -3.32 -8.04 -13.91
N GLY A 61 -3.75 -6.77 -13.90
CA GLY A 61 -3.84 -5.96 -12.69
C GLY A 61 -2.56 -5.25 -12.25
N TYR A 62 -1.47 -5.32 -13.04
CA TYR A 62 -0.25 -4.54 -12.80
C TYR A 62 -0.47 -3.07 -13.13
N VAL A 63 -0.05 -2.19 -12.22
CA VAL A 63 -0.11 -0.73 -12.40
C VAL A 63 1.27 -0.21 -12.81
N PHE A 64 1.30 0.53 -13.91
CA PHE A 64 2.49 1.23 -14.39
C PHE A 64 2.26 2.73 -14.41
N ALA A 65 3.33 3.49 -14.22
CA ALA A 65 3.37 4.94 -14.37
C ALA A 65 4.82 5.41 -14.54
N THR A 66 4.99 6.50 -15.29
CA THR A 66 6.29 7.11 -15.58
C THR A 66 6.35 8.49 -14.94
N LEU A 67 7.39 8.76 -14.16
CA LEU A 67 7.78 10.13 -13.82
C LEU A 67 8.79 10.62 -14.86
N PRO A 68 8.50 11.67 -15.64
CA PRO A 68 9.44 12.17 -16.64
C PRO A 68 10.78 12.61 -16.03
N SER A 69 11.85 12.53 -16.82
CA SER A 69 13.13 13.11 -16.43
C SER A 69 12.96 14.60 -16.09
N ASN A 70 13.64 15.03 -15.03
CA ASN A 70 13.72 16.43 -14.63
C ASN A 70 15.07 17.07 -14.99
N VAL A 71 15.87 16.41 -15.83
CA VAL A 71 17.17 16.88 -16.33
C VAL A 71 17.24 16.79 -17.85
N ASP A 72 18.00 17.71 -18.46
CA ASP A 72 18.11 17.88 -19.91
C ASP A 72 19.10 16.91 -20.60
N HIS A 73 19.71 16.00 -19.85
CA HIS A 73 20.67 15.03 -20.37
C HIS A 73 20.17 13.60 -20.17
N GLU A 74 20.67 12.68 -20.99
CA GLU A 74 20.31 11.27 -20.88
C GLU A 74 20.82 10.69 -19.56
N VAL A 75 19.91 10.02 -18.85
CA VAL A 75 20.19 9.29 -17.62
C VAL A 75 19.53 7.92 -17.70
N PRO A 76 20.09 6.89 -17.04
CA PRO A 76 19.45 5.58 -16.99
C PRO A 76 18.08 5.64 -16.30
N THR A 77 17.08 4.97 -16.88
CA THR A 77 15.79 4.76 -16.22
C THR A 77 15.95 3.78 -15.06
N ILE A 78 15.32 4.10 -13.92
CA ILE A 78 15.23 3.23 -12.75
C ILE A 78 13.77 2.89 -12.46
N GLY A 79 13.53 1.71 -11.87
CA GLY A 79 12.20 1.25 -11.48
C GLY A 79 12.06 1.11 -9.97
N PHE A 80 10.91 1.49 -9.44
CA PHE A 80 10.49 1.20 -8.07
C PHE A 80 9.27 0.28 -8.13
N ILE A 81 9.33 -0.83 -7.41
CA ILE A 81 8.31 -1.88 -7.48
C ILE A 81 7.84 -2.21 -6.07
N ALA A 82 6.54 -2.37 -5.91
CA ALA A 82 5.88 -2.90 -4.73
C ALA A 82 4.73 -3.82 -5.17
N HIS A 83 4.35 -4.77 -4.32
CA HIS A 83 3.17 -5.61 -4.54
C HIS A 83 1.97 -5.00 -3.79
N VAL A 84 0.75 -5.29 -4.27
CA VAL A 84 -0.50 -4.71 -3.72
C VAL A 84 -1.21 -5.64 -2.74
N ASP A 85 -0.91 -6.93 -2.80
CA ASP A 85 -1.59 -7.98 -2.06
C ASP A 85 -1.08 -8.13 -0.62
N THR A 86 -1.93 -8.74 0.21
CA THR A 86 -1.59 -9.15 1.58
C THR A 86 -1.61 -10.68 1.71
N SER A 87 -0.87 -11.21 2.67
CA SER A 87 -0.70 -12.66 2.86
C SER A 87 -2.04 -13.38 3.10
N PRO A 88 -2.24 -14.59 2.54
CA PRO A 88 -3.41 -15.41 2.83
C PRO A 88 -3.45 -15.94 4.28
N GLU A 89 -2.33 -15.92 5.01
CA GLU A 89 -2.22 -16.48 6.36
C GLU A 89 -3.11 -15.76 7.40
N VAL A 90 -3.37 -14.46 7.19
CA VAL A 90 -4.21 -13.64 8.08
C VAL A 90 -5.11 -12.75 7.23
N SER A 91 -6.38 -12.63 7.63
CA SER A 91 -7.34 -11.79 6.92
C SER A 91 -6.86 -10.34 6.81
N GLY A 92 -6.79 -9.84 5.56
CA GLY A 92 -6.62 -8.43 5.23
C GLY A 92 -7.93 -7.63 5.21
N ALA A 93 -9.07 -8.26 5.51
CA ALA A 93 -10.36 -7.60 5.48
C ALA A 93 -10.65 -6.83 6.78
N ASN A 94 -11.29 -5.66 6.67
CA ASN A 94 -11.76 -4.85 7.81
C ASN A 94 -10.66 -4.46 8.83
N VAL A 95 -9.42 -4.30 8.37
CA VAL A 95 -8.28 -3.90 9.21
C VAL A 95 -8.62 -2.64 9.99
N ASN A 96 -8.35 -2.63 11.30
CA ASN A 96 -8.55 -1.48 12.18
C ASN A 96 -7.21 -1.06 12.81
N PRO A 97 -6.46 -0.16 12.15
CA PRO A 97 -5.11 0.17 12.56
C PRO A 97 -5.11 0.97 13.88
N GLN A 98 -4.22 0.58 14.80
CA GLN A 98 -3.98 1.27 16.06
C GLN A 98 -2.65 2.04 15.98
N ILE A 99 -2.72 3.36 16.06
CA ILE A 99 -1.54 4.22 16.08
C ILE A 99 -1.10 4.39 17.53
N VAL A 100 0.10 3.94 17.86
CA VAL A 100 0.75 4.17 19.16
C VAL A 100 1.82 5.24 18.96
N GLU A 101 1.52 6.47 19.38
CA GLU A 101 2.48 7.58 19.28
C GLU A 101 3.44 7.57 20.46
N ASN A 102 4.68 8.00 20.21
CA ASN A 102 5.73 8.09 21.23
C ASN A 102 5.83 6.81 22.08
N TYR A 103 5.81 5.64 21.44
CA TYR A 103 5.91 4.35 22.13
C TYR A 103 7.16 4.30 23.04
N GLN A 104 6.94 4.05 24.33
CA GLN A 104 7.99 4.09 25.37
C GLN A 104 8.55 2.69 25.69
N GLY A 105 8.22 1.67 24.90
CA GLY A 105 8.46 0.26 25.25
C GLY A 105 7.31 -0.38 26.01
N GLY A 106 7.41 -1.69 26.23
CA GLY A 106 6.41 -2.50 26.94
C GLY A 106 5.25 -2.98 26.07
N ASP A 107 4.30 -3.66 26.71
CA ASP A 107 3.23 -4.35 26.01
C ASP A 107 2.22 -3.41 25.33
N ILE A 108 1.71 -3.83 24.18
CA ILE A 108 0.65 -3.13 23.44
C ILE A 108 -0.63 -3.97 23.47
N VAL A 109 -1.65 -3.50 24.19
CA VAL A 109 -2.99 -4.09 24.20
C VAL A 109 -3.77 -3.63 22.97
N LEU A 110 -4.42 -4.56 22.26
CA LEU A 110 -5.23 -4.25 21.09
C LEU A 110 -6.60 -3.70 21.51
N LYS A 111 -6.96 -2.51 21.02
CA LYS A 111 -8.21 -1.82 21.40
C LYS A 111 -9.49 -2.60 21.08
N ASN A 112 -9.48 -3.42 20.03
CA ASN A 112 -10.65 -4.18 19.60
C ASN A 112 -10.77 -5.54 20.28
N ASP A 113 -9.68 -6.04 20.87
CA ASP A 113 -9.67 -7.27 21.66
C ASP A 113 -8.62 -7.13 22.78
N PRO A 114 -9.04 -6.68 23.99
CA PRO A 114 -8.13 -6.48 25.11
C PRO A 114 -7.45 -7.77 25.61
N SER A 115 -7.88 -8.95 25.17
CA SER A 115 -7.19 -10.21 25.48
C SER A 115 -5.92 -10.42 24.64
N GLN A 116 -5.79 -9.68 23.53
CA GLN A 116 -4.64 -9.74 22.64
C GLN A 116 -3.62 -8.69 23.06
N VAL A 117 -2.43 -9.16 23.43
CA VAL A 117 -1.33 -8.34 23.91
C VAL A 117 -0.09 -8.62 23.07
N ILE A 118 0.41 -7.61 22.36
CA ILE A 118 1.71 -7.69 21.69
C ILE A 118 2.76 -7.39 22.76
N SER A 119 3.47 -8.44 23.17
CA SER A 119 4.51 -8.35 24.19
C SER A 119 5.89 -8.29 23.53
N PHE A 120 6.76 -7.46 24.09
CA PHE A 120 8.13 -7.30 23.62
C PHE A 120 9.04 -7.57 24.82
N GLU A 121 9.52 -8.82 24.93
CA GLU A 121 10.56 -9.19 25.92
C GLU A 121 11.92 -8.59 25.57
#